data_AF-A0A4R0XIF3-F1
#
_entry.id   AF-A0A4R0XIF3-F1
#
_cell.length_a   1.000
_cell.length_b   1.000
_cell.length_c   1.000
_cell.angle_alpha   90.00
_cell.angle_beta   90.00
_cell.angle_gamma   90.00
#
_symmetry.space_group_name_H-M   'P 1'
#
loop_
_entity.id
_entity.type
_entity.pdbx_description
1 polymer ?
#
loop_
_entity_poly.entity_id
_entity_poly.type
_entity_poly.pdbx_seq_one_letter_code
_entity_poly.pdbx_strand_id
1 'polypeptide(L)'
;MNKLVIVESPNKIKSIEKYLGEGYVVKASVGHIVKLPSVGLFRLGIDTEKWEPQYKLDPTKKTVVADLKKEVKKADFVYIATDPDREGEAIGDNLVEFLGVEDKYKRIRFNEITKDAVNEAINKPSIIDEALVNSQKTRRMLDRIIGYRLSTLMAQKMSNYPTRPTAGRVQSIALKLIVDREAEIDAFIPVDYFNVEAIINDEVTAKYYNPKSAEKNKEWIMPNEIEEVFSALNGPLTVDEVKVSRRKDAKRTPFKQAVLYKTAESSTGLSSRQIQSAAQRLYEGFGD
;
A
#
# COMPACT_ATOMS: atom_id res chain seq x y z
N MET A 1 -11.29 12.60 -36.93
CA MET A 1 -10.05 12.01 -36.39
C MET A 1 -10.42 11.01 -35.32
N ASN A 2 -10.04 9.75 -35.49
CA ASN A 2 -10.32 8.67 -34.57
C ASN A 2 -9.19 8.60 -33.52
N LYS A 3 -9.53 8.79 -32.24
CA LYS A 3 -8.56 8.81 -31.13
C LYS A 3 -8.74 7.56 -30.29
N LEU A 4 -7.65 6.83 -30.03
CA LEU A 4 -7.67 5.68 -29.13
C LEU A 4 -7.21 6.14 -27.74
N VAL A 5 -7.95 5.80 -26.69
CA VAL A 5 -7.51 5.97 -25.30
C VAL A 5 -7.26 4.60 -24.69
N ILE A 6 -6.07 4.37 -24.15
CA ILE A 6 -5.69 3.12 -23.51
C ILE A 6 -5.62 3.33 -22.00
N VAL A 7 -6.45 2.60 -21.26
CA VAL A 7 -6.51 2.60 -19.79
C VAL A 7 -5.99 1.28 -19.23
N GLU A 8 -5.68 1.23 -17.94
CA GLU A 8 -5.17 -0.01 -17.32
C GLU A 8 -6.26 -1.05 -17.06
N SER A 9 -7.42 -0.63 -16.54
CA SER A 9 -8.50 -1.50 -16.08
C SER A 9 -9.73 -1.43 -17.00
N PRO A 10 -10.37 -2.56 -17.34
CA PRO A 10 -11.62 -2.59 -18.11
C PRO A 10 -12.75 -1.78 -17.48
N ASN A 11 -12.76 -1.66 -16.16
CA ASN A 11 -13.84 -0.99 -15.44
C ASN A 11 -13.90 0.52 -15.74
N LYS A 12 -12.76 1.13 -16.07
CA LYS A 12 -12.67 2.56 -16.40
C LYS A 12 -13.23 2.91 -17.78
N ILE A 13 -13.41 1.92 -18.66
CA ILE A 13 -13.80 2.12 -20.07
C ILE A 13 -15.12 2.87 -20.15
N LYS A 14 -16.18 2.35 -19.53
CA LYS A 14 -17.54 2.91 -19.67
C LYS A 14 -17.62 4.37 -19.22
N SER A 15 -17.04 4.69 -18.08
CA SER A 15 -17.06 6.04 -17.51
C SER A 15 -16.29 7.03 -18.40
N ILE A 16 -15.09 6.64 -18.87
CA ILE A 16 -14.27 7.50 -19.73
C ILE A 16 -14.91 7.68 -21.11
N GLU A 17 -15.44 6.61 -21.72
CA GLU A 17 -16.18 6.72 -23.00
C GLU A 17 -17.37 7.69 -22.88
N LYS A 18 -18.14 7.57 -21.79
CA LYS A 18 -19.27 8.48 -21.50
C LYS A 18 -18.83 9.95 -21.40
N TYR A 19 -17.68 10.22 -20.79
CA TYR A 19 -17.20 11.59 -20.59
C TYR A 19 -16.54 12.21 -21.83
N LEU A 20 -15.90 11.38 -22.67
CA LEU A 20 -15.21 11.82 -23.88
C LEU A 20 -16.15 11.97 -25.08
N GLY A 21 -17.21 11.16 -25.15
CA GLY A 21 -18.18 11.21 -26.24
C GLY A 21 -17.64 10.69 -27.57
N GLU A 22 -18.24 11.17 -28.66
CA GLU A 22 -17.93 10.69 -30.01
C GLU A 22 -16.49 11.04 -30.45
N GLY A 23 -15.89 10.17 -31.26
CA GLY A 23 -14.53 10.34 -31.79
C GLY A 23 -13.42 9.73 -30.93
N TYR A 24 -13.78 9.13 -29.79
CA TYR A 24 -12.87 8.37 -28.93
C TYR A 24 -13.26 6.90 -28.87
N VAL A 25 -12.27 6.02 -28.97
CA VAL A 25 -12.39 4.59 -28.67
C VAL A 25 -11.57 4.32 -27.43
N VAL A 26 -12.15 3.71 -26.39
CA VAL A 26 -11.42 3.41 -25.16
C VAL A 26 -11.18 1.91 -25.05
N LYS A 27 -9.94 1.50 -24.77
CA LYS A 27 -9.53 0.10 -24.58
C LYS A 27 -8.71 -0.07 -23.31
N ALA A 28 -8.72 -1.27 -22.73
CA ALA A 28 -7.93 -1.59 -21.55
C ALA A 28 -6.75 -2.52 -21.86
N SER A 29 -5.59 -2.26 -21.24
CA SER A 29 -4.43 -3.15 -21.29
C SER A 29 -4.54 -4.33 -20.32
N VAL A 30 -5.45 -4.24 -19.35
CA VAL A 30 -5.64 -5.23 -18.27
C VAL A 30 -4.35 -5.40 -17.46
N GLY A 31 -3.82 -4.28 -16.96
CA GLY A 31 -2.53 -4.23 -16.27
C GLY A 31 -1.33 -4.23 -17.24
N HIS A 32 -0.23 -4.84 -16.79
CA HIS A 32 0.99 -5.01 -17.59
C HIS A 32 0.75 -5.96 -18.79
N ILE A 33 1.22 -5.54 -19.96
CA ILE A 33 1.27 -6.39 -21.17
C ILE A 33 2.62 -7.09 -21.36
N VAL A 34 3.60 -6.77 -20.50
CA VAL A 34 4.95 -7.32 -20.53
C VAL A 34 5.29 -8.06 -19.24
N LYS A 35 6.23 -8.99 -19.35
CA LYS A 35 6.86 -9.65 -18.21
C LYS A 35 8.37 -9.74 -18.40
N LEU A 36 9.06 -9.84 -17.27
CA LEU A 36 10.48 -10.16 -17.23
C LEU A 36 10.66 -11.69 -17.41
N PRO A 37 11.32 -12.13 -18.49
CA PRO A 37 11.61 -13.55 -18.74
C PRO A 37 12.65 -14.08 -17.74
N SER A 38 12.60 -15.39 -17.46
CA SER A 38 13.60 -16.06 -16.61
C SER A 38 14.81 -16.52 -17.44
N VAL A 39 15.57 -15.58 -17.99
CA VAL A 39 16.71 -15.82 -18.89
C VAL A 39 17.93 -14.98 -18.51
N GLY A 40 19.05 -15.20 -19.20
CA GLY A 40 20.29 -14.46 -18.95
C GLY A 40 20.96 -14.81 -17.63
N LEU A 41 21.84 -13.93 -17.16
CA LEU A 41 22.60 -14.12 -15.93
C LEU A 41 21.65 -14.28 -14.73
N PHE A 42 21.86 -15.34 -13.94
CA PHE A 42 21.01 -15.74 -12.80
C PHE A 42 19.51 -15.85 -13.12
N ARG A 43 19.12 -16.00 -14.40
CA ARG A 43 17.73 -16.03 -14.88
C ARG A 43 16.93 -14.78 -14.51
N LEU A 44 17.59 -13.63 -14.41
CA LEU A 44 16.96 -12.38 -13.99
C LEU A 44 16.13 -11.72 -15.09
N GLY A 45 16.47 -11.95 -16.36
CA GLY A 45 15.91 -11.19 -17.49
C GLY A 45 16.33 -9.72 -17.47
N ILE A 46 17.52 -9.43 -16.94
CA ILE A 46 18.09 -8.08 -16.84
C ILE A 46 19.42 -8.10 -17.58
N ASP A 47 19.63 -7.12 -18.46
CA ASP A 47 20.95 -6.81 -19.00
C ASP A 47 21.76 -6.12 -17.89
N THR A 48 22.75 -6.82 -17.35
CA THR A 48 23.57 -6.32 -16.23
C THR A 48 24.68 -5.36 -16.66
N GLU A 49 24.94 -5.23 -17.96
CA GLU A 49 25.89 -4.23 -18.47
C GLU A 49 25.22 -2.86 -18.57
N LYS A 50 23.98 -2.85 -19.08
CA LYS A 50 23.20 -1.61 -19.27
C LYS A 50 22.23 -1.29 -18.14
N TRP A 51 22.01 -2.24 -17.23
CA TRP A 51 20.97 -2.17 -16.19
C TRP A 51 19.56 -1.96 -16.76
N GLU A 52 19.26 -2.63 -17.87
CA GLU A 52 17.95 -2.57 -18.52
C GLU A 52 17.18 -3.90 -18.40
N PRO A 53 15.88 -3.87 -18.06
CA PRO A 53 15.04 -5.05 -18.08
C PRO A 53 14.79 -5.54 -19.52
N GLN A 54 14.96 -6.84 -19.75
CA GLN A 54 14.70 -7.46 -21.06
C GLN A 54 13.22 -7.87 -21.16
N TYR A 55 12.32 -6.90 -21.21
CA TYR A 55 10.88 -7.17 -21.26
C TYR A 55 10.48 -8.00 -22.49
N LYS A 56 9.51 -8.89 -22.30
CA LYS A 56 8.84 -9.61 -23.38
C LYS A 56 7.33 -9.53 -23.19
N LEU A 57 6.59 -9.52 -24.29
CA LEU A 57 5.13 -9.63 -24.24
C LEU A 57 4.72 -10.83 -23.41
N ASP A 58 3.78 -10.62 -22.50
CA ASP A 58 3.23 -11.70 -21.71
C ASP A 58 2.38 -12.61 -22.62
N PRO A 59 2.70 -13.91 -22.74
CA PRO A 59 1.90 -14.85 -23.53
C PRO A 59 0.43 -14.91 -23.11
N THR A 60 0.11 -14.60 -21.85
CA THR A 60 -1.26 -14.57 -21.33
C THR A 60 -2.06 -13.35 -21.82
N LYS A 61 -1.37 -12.33 -22.35
CA LYS A 61 -1.97 -11.07 -22.84
C LYS A 61 -1.99 -10.98 -24.37
N LYS A 62 -1.71 -12.08 -25.09
CA LYS A 62 -1.65 -12.10 -26.56
C LYS A 62 -2.89 -11.52 -27.25
N THR A 63 -4.08 -11.92 -26.80
CA THR A 63 -5.36 -11.41 -27.33
C THR A 63 -5.52 -9.92 -27.09
N VAL A 64 -5.28 -9.45 -25.86
CA VAL A 64 -5.34 -8.03 -25.52
C VAL A 64 -4.39 -7.20 -26.38
N VAL A 65 -3.14 -7.64 -26.53
CA VAL A 65 -2.14 -6.94 -27.35
C VAL A 65 -2.53 -6.94 -28.83
N ALA A 66 -3.06 -8.04 -29.35
CA ALA A 66 -3.54 -8.11 -30.74
C ALA A 66 -4.70 -7.14 -30.99
N ASP A 67 -5.66 -7.05 -30.06
CA ASP A 67 -6.78 -6.12 -30.14
C ASP A 67 -6.32 -4.67 -30.05
N LEU A 68 -5.41 -4.34 -29.13
CA LEU A 68 -4.82 -3.01 -29.04
C LEU A 68 -4.09 -2.62 -30.32
N LYS A 69 -3.26 -3.51 -30.89
CA LYS A 69 -2.57 -3.26 -32.17
C LYS A 69 -3.55 -3.04 -33.32
N LYS A 70 -4.70 -3.73 -33.33
CA LYS A 70 -5.75 -3.53 -34.33
C LYS A 70 -6.36 -2.13 -34.22
N GLU A 71 -6.66 -1.67 -33.01
CA GLU A 71 -7.23 -0.33 -32.80
C GLU A 71 -6.20 0.78 -33.06
N VAL A 72 -4.94 0.59 -32.69
CA VAL A 72 -3.83 1.52 -32.98
C VAL A 72 -3.68 1.78 -34.49
N LYS A 73 -3.90 0.77 -35.33
CA LYS A 73 -3.86 0.92 -36.81
C LYS A 73 -4.99 1.78 -37.36
N LYS A 74 -6.13 1.84 -36.67
CA LYS A 74 -7.30 2.64 -37.07
C LYS A 74 -7.30 4.04 -36.46
N ALA A 75 -6.45 4.27 -35.47
CA ALA A 75 -6.40 5.52 -34.72
C ALA A 75 -5.36 6.47 -35.32
N ASP A 76 -5.79 7.71 -35.52
CA ASP A 76 -4.92 8.82 -35.92
C ASP A 76 -3.98 9.20 -34.77
N PHE A 77 -4.44 9.02 -33.52
CA PHE A 77 -3.73 9.43 -32.32
C PHE A 77 -4.05 8.54 -31.12
N VAL A 78 -3.09 8.37 -30.21
CA VAL A 78 -3.23 7.50 -29.03
C VAL A 78 -3.01 8.29 -27.73
N TYR A 79 -3.96 8.18 -26.80
CA TYR A 79 -3.82 8.66 -25.44
C TYR A 79 -3.53 7.50 -24.49
N ILE A 80 -2.45 7.63 -23.72
CA ILE A 80 -2.11 6.74 -22.62
C ILE A 80 -2.72 7.32 -21.34
N ALA A 81 -3.68 6.61 -20.77
CA ALA A 81 -4.49 7.03 -19.62
C ALA A 81 -4.36 6.03 -18.47
N THR A 82 -3.13 5.61 -18.16
CA THR A 82 -2.80 4.76 -17.02
C THR A 82 -2.83 5.56 -15.71
N ASP A 83 -2.78 4.90 -14.56
CA ASP A 83 -2.87 5.59 -13.28
C ASP A 83 -1.69 6.58 -13.05
N PRO A 84 -1.89 7.68 -12.30
CA PRO A 84 -0.93 8.77 -12.17
C PRO A 84 0.20 8.47 -11.16
N ASP A 85 0.70 7.25 -11.15
CA ASP A 85 1.82 6.81 -10.32
C ASP A 85 2.95 6.20 -11.17
N ARG A 86 4.06 5.81 -10.55
CA ARG A 86 5.20 5.20 -11.27
C ARG A 86 4.85 3.88 -11.95
N GLU A 87 3.86 3.14 -11.43
CA GLU A 87 3.48 1.84 -11.99
C GLU A 87 2.69 2.06 -13.28
N GLY A 88 1.69 2.95 -13.24
CA GLY A 88 0.95 3.39 -14.40
C GLY A 88 1.88 4.04 -15.44
N GLU A 89 2.90 4.79 -15.02
CA GLU A 89 3.87 5.38 -15.94
C GLU A 89 4.70 4.30 -16.67
N ALA A 90 5.18 3.28 -15.96
CA ALA A 90 5.88 2.15 -16.57
C ALA A 90 4.97 1.31 -17.47
N ILE A 91 3.70 1.13 -17.13
CA ILE A 91 2.72 0.48 -18.02
C ILE A 91 2.56 1.31 -19.29
N GLY A 92 2.45 2.63 -19.15
CA GLY A 92 2.33 3.56 -20.26
C GLY A 92 3.51 3.51 -21.20
N ASP A 93 4.73 3.54 -20.66
CA ASP A 93 5.99 3.39 -21.41
C ASP A 93 6.03 2.09 -22.21
N ASN A 94 5.73 0.95 -21.57
CA ASN A 94 5.67 -0.35 -22.25
C ASN A 94 4.57 -0.40 -23.32
N LEU A 95 3.43 0.27 -23.12
CA LEU A 95 2.38 0.35 -24.13
C LEU A 95 2.86 1.13 -25.36
N VAL A 96 3.57 2.25 -25.14
CA VAL A 96 4.13 3.05 -26.22
C VAL A 96 5.12 2.23 -27.05
N GLU A 97 6.10 1.60 -26.39
CA GLU A 97 7.14 0.80 -27.03
C GLU A 97 6.55 -0.43 -27.77
N PHE A 98 5.75 -1.26 -27.09
CA PHE A 98 5.32 -2.54 -27.65
C PHE A 98 4.17 -2.43 -28.67
N LEU A 99 3.45 -1.29 -28.68
CA LEU A 99 2.45 -0.98 -29.70
C LEU A 99 3.03 -0.18 -30.87
N GLY A 100 4.23 0.40 -30.73
CA GLY A 100 4.92 1.17 -31.77
C GLY A 100 4.18 2.47 -32.09
N VAL A 101 3.92 3.28 -31.06
CA VAL A 101 3.14 4.53 -31.14
C VAL A 101 3.92 5.76 -30.68
N GLU A 102 5.25 5.67 -30.63
CA GLU A 102 6.18 6.72 -30.17
C GLU A 102 5.97 8.06 -30.88
N ASP A 103 5.56 8.03 -32.13
CA ASP A 103 5.35 9.18 -33.01
C ASP A 103 3.95 9.82 -32.91
N LYS A 104 2.99 9.12 -32.30
CA LYS A 104 1.57 9.54 -32.30
C LYS A 104 0.84 9.35 -30.98
N TYR A 105 1.55 9.51 -29.86
CA TYR A 105 0.97 9.38 -28.53
C TYR A 105 1.03 10.66 -27.67
N LYS A 106 0.14 10.72 -26.68
CA LYS A 106 0.26 11.59 -25.49
C LYS A 106 -0.16 10.87 -24.21
N ARG A 107 0.35 11.35 -23.10
CA ARG A 107 0.04 10.89 -21.73
C ARG A 107 -0.96 11.84 -21.08
N ILE A 108 -2.09 11.32 -20.60
CA ILE A 108 -3.09 12.09 -19.82
C ILE A 108 -3.19 11.52 -18.42
N ARG A 109 -3.23 12.37 -17.39
CA ARG A 109 -3.25 11.98 -15.98
C ARG A 109 -4.45 12.61 -15.28
N PHE A 110 -5.12 11.84 -14.43
CA PHE A 110 -6.21 12.31 -13.57
C PHE A 110 -6.19 11.50 -12.27
N ASN A 111 -6.55 12.15 -11.16
CA ASN A 111 -6.61 11.53 -9.83
C ASN A 111 -8.02 11.04 -9.47
N GLU A 112 -9.01 11.36 -10.30
CA GLU A 112 -10.41 10.99 -10.14
C GLU A 112 -11.05 10.82 -11.53
N ILE A 113 -12.09 9.98 -11.61
CA ILE A 113 -12.79 9.67 -12.86
C ILE A 113 -14.09 10.47 -12.91
N THR A 114 -13.95 11.79 -13.09
CA THR A 114 -15.07 12.73 -13.28
C THR A 114 -15.03 13.32 -14.68
N LYS A 115 -16.18 13.84 -15.16
CA LYS A 115 -16.27 14.47 -16.48
C LYS A 115 -15.26 15.61 -16.63
N ASP A 116 -15.13 16.44 -15.60
CA ASP A 116 -14.25 17.61 -15.62
C ASP A 116 -12.77 17.21 -15.59
N ALA A 117 -12.38 16.27 -14.72
CA ALA A 117 -11.00 15.80 -14.63
C ALA A 117 -10.54 15.11 -15.94
N VAL A 118 -11.40 14.30 -16.56
CA VAL A 118 -11.08 13.63 -17.82
C VAL A 118 -10.93 14.63 -18.97
N ASN A 119 -11.82 15.62 -19.06
CA ASN A 119 -11.73 16.66 -20.09
C ASN A 119 -10.52 17.58 -19.88
N GLU A 120 -10.22 17.96 -18.64
CA GLU A 120 -9.01 18.72 -18.32
C GLU A 120 -7.74 17.96 -18.72
N ALA A 121 -7.69 16.64 -18.44
CA ALA A 121 -6.55 15.80 -18.77
C ALA A 121 -6.29 15.72 -20.28
N ILE A 122 -7.35 15.68 -21.11
CA ILE A 122 -7.22 15.74 -22.58
C ILE A 122 -6.75 17.11 -23.06
N ASN A 123 -7.16 18.19 -22.40
CA ASN A 123 -6.75 19.55 -22.77
C ASN A 123 -5.32 19.89 -22.33
N LYS A 124 -4.75 19.12 -21.39
CA LYS A 124 -3.37 19.27 -20.90
C LYS A 124 -2.57 17.97 -21.03
N PRO A 125 -2.39 17.45 -22.26
CA PRO A 125 -1.65 16.22 -22.46
C PRO A 125 -0.16 16.45 -22.26
N SER A 126 0.52 15.42 -21.76
CA SER A 126 1.95 15.38 -21.51
C SER A 126 2.62 14.24 -22.29
N ILE A 127 3.89 13.98 -22.02
CA ILE A 127 4.62 12.79 -22.48
C ILE A 127 4.88 11.87 -21.28
N ILE A 128 5.35 10.65 -21.54
CA ILE A 128 5.79 9.75 -20.48
C ILE A 128 6.95 10.37 -19.70
N ASP A 129 6.87 10.31 -18.37
CA ASP A 129 7.92 10.76 -17.46
C ASP A 129 8.95 9.66 -17.23
N GLU A 130 10.09 9.81 -17.90
CA GLU A 130 11.19 8.84 -17.85
C GLU A 130 11.75 8.62 -16.43
N ALA A 131 11.71 9.64 -15.56
CA ALA A 131 12.19 9.50 -14.19
C ALA A 131 11.28 8.56 -13.37
N LEU A 132 9.96 8.64 -13.57
CA LEU A 132 9.00 7.73 -12.96
C LEU A 132 9.14 6.31 -13.52
N VAL A 133 9.33 6.17 -14.84
CA VAL A 133 9.59 4.87 -15.48
C VAL A 133 10.86 4.24 -14.90
N ASN A 134 11.95 4.99 -14.84
CA ASN A 134 13.23 4.51 -14.32
C ASN A 134 13.11 4.14 -12.83
N SER A 135 12.36 4.92 -12.03
CA SER A 135 12.06 4.56 -10.64
C SER A 135 11.37 3.19 -10.53
N GLN A 136 10.42 2.91 -11.41
CA GLN A 136 9.72 1.63 -11.45
C GLN A 136 10.64 0.49 -11.93
N LYS A 137 11.39 0.70 -13.01
CA LYS A 137 12.38 -0.27 -13.53
C LYS A 137 13.39 -0.64 -12.44
N THR A 138 13.98 0.35 -11.77
CA THR A 138 14.92 0.12 -10.66
C THR A 138 14.30 -0.72 -9.55
N ARG A 139 13.09 -0.37 -9.10
CA ARG A 139 12.38 -1.16 -8.08
C ARG A 139 12.17 -2.60 -8.54
N ARG A 140 11.69 -2.80 -9.76
CA ARG A 140 11.39 -4.13 -10.33
C ARG A 140 12.65 -4.98 -10.46
N MET A 141 13.76 -4.38 -10.88
CA MET A 141 15.06 -5.04 -10.98
C MET A 141 15.60 -5.42 -9.59
N LEU A 142 15.54 -4.50 -8.62
CA LEU A 142 15.99 -4.75 -7.25
C LEU A 142 15.23 -5.92 -6.60
N ASP A 143 13.89 -5.91 -6.72
CA ASP A 143 13.04 -6.96 -6.18
C ASP A 143 13.32 -8.30 -6.91
N ARG A 144 13.58 -8.28 -8.22
CA ARG A 144 13.96 -9.47 -9.02
C ARG A 144 15.30 -10.05 -8.60
N ILE A 145 16.32 -9.22 -8.41
CA ILE A 145 17.67 -9.63 -8.00
C ILE A 145 17.62 -10.29 -6.62
N ILE A 146 17.03 -9.62 -5.64
CA ILE A 146 16.93 -10.15 -4.27
C ILE A 146 16.10 -11.42 -4.26
N GLY A 147 14.92 -11.39 -4.90
CA GLY A 147 14.02 -12.54 -4.94
C GLY A 147 14.67 -13.78 -5.52
N TYR A 148 15.36 -13.67 -6.66
CA TYR A 148 15.98 -14.84 -7.31
C TYR A 148 17.23 -15.33 -6.56
N ARG A 149 18.13 -14.41 -6.20
CA ARG A 149 19.41 -14.79 -5.60
C ARG A 149 19.22 -15.33 -4.19
N LEU A 150 18.46 -14.63 -3.35
CA LEU A 150 18.29 -15.02 -1.96
C LEU A 150 17.39 -16.25 -1.83
N SER A 151 16.32 -16.38 -2.62
CA SER A 151 15.50 -17.61 -2.59
C SER A 151 16.30 -18.84 -3.02
N THR A 152 17.19 -18.69 -4.01
CA THR A 152 18.08 -19.78 -4.45
C THR A 152 19.05 -20.18 -3.35
N LEU A 153 19.67 -19.20 -2.68
CA LEU A 153 20.55 -19.47 -1.53
C LEU A 153 19.80 -20.15 -0.37
N MET A 154 18.60 -19.66 -0.02
CA MET A 154 17.76 -20.25 1.03
C MET A 154 17.41 -21.70 0.70
N ALA A 155 17.03 -21.98 -0.55
CA ALA A 155 16.73 -23.34 -0.99
C ALA A 155 17.95 -24.28 -0.92
N GLN A 156 19.17 -23.76 -1.01
CA GLN A 156 20.41 -24.54 -0.84
C GLN A 156 20.82 -24.73 0.62
N LYS A 157 20.52 -23.77 1.49
CA LYS A 157 20.99 -23.74 2.89
C LYS A 157 19.98 -24.27 3.89
N MET A 158 18.71 -24.34 3.53
CA MET A 158 17.63 -24.79 4.40
C MET A 158 17.08 -26.13 3.89
N SER A 159 16.94 -27.11 4.79
CA SER A 159 16.29 -28.39 4.52
C SER A 159 14.93 -28.47 5.25
N ASN A 160 14.07 -29.42 4.85
CA ASN A 160 12.83 -29.80 5.55
C ASN A 160 11.78 -28.68 5.71
N TYR A 161 11.63 -27.79 4.73
CA TYR A 161 10.54 -26.83 4.70
C TYR A 161 9.27 -27.42 4.04
N PRO A 162 8.06 -27.01 4.47
CA PRO A 162 6.81 -27.46 3.86
C PRO A 162 6.58 -26.88 2.46
N THR A 163 7.15 -25.71 2.15
CA THR A 163 7.07 -25.06 0.84
C THR A 163 8.39 -24.35 0.51
N ARG A 164 8.73 -24.24 -0.79
CA ARG A 164 9.99 -23.58 -1.21
C ARG A 164 10.10 -22.18 -0.60
N PRO A 165 11.13 -21.91 0.21
CA PRO A 165 11.28 -20.62 0.84
C PRO A 165 11.48 -19.55 -0.24
N THR A 166 10.76 -18.45 -0.09
CA THR A 166 10.89 -17.29 -0.97
C THR A 166 11.35 -16.09 -0.15
N ALA A 167 12.30 -15.36 -0.72
CA ALA A 167 12.79 -14.12 -0.17
C ALA A 167 12.19 -12.94 -0.92
N GLY A 168 11.83 -11.89 -0.17
CA GLY A 168 11.35 -10.65 -0.74
C GLY A 168 11.93 -9.48 0.04
N ARG A 169 12.50 -8.50 -0.66
CA ARG A 169 13.19 -7.36 -0.03
C ARG A 169 12.38 -6.69 1.08
N VAL A 170 11.07 -6.51 0.87
CA VAL A 170 10.16 -5.90 1.85
C VAL A 170 9.49 -6.95 2.75
N GLN A 171 9.10 -8.09 2.20
CA GLN A 171 8.42 -9.16 2.93
C GLN A 171 9.29 -9.73 4.06
N SER A 172 10.58 -9.91 3.82
CA SER A 172 11.52 -10.42 4.83
C SER A 172 11.69 -9.44 6.01
N ILE A 173 11.61 -8.13 5.76
CA ILE A 173 11.65 -7.11 6.84
C ILE A 173 10.34 -7.09 7.62
N ALA A 174 9.20 -7.20 6.94
CA ALA A 174 7.90 -7.31 7.62
C ALA A 174 7.84 -8.55 8.51
N LEU A 175 8.33 -9.70 8.03
CA LEU A 175 8.44 -10.91 8.84
C LEU A 175 9.40 -10.71 10.03
N LYS A 176 10.54 -10.04 9.81
CA LYS A 176 11.47 -9.72 10.90
C LYS A 176 10.80 -8.92 12.03
N LEU A 177 9.96 -7.93 11.71
CA LEU A 177 9.24 -7.17 12.75
C LEU A 177 8.32 -8.04 13.60
N ILE A 178 7.72 -9.09 13.01
CA ILE A 178 6.89 -10.05 13.73
C ILE A 178 7.77 -10.95 14.61
N VAL A 179 8.86 -11.48 14.06
CA VAL A 179 9.80 -12.34 14.80
C VAL A 179 10.44 -11.58 15.97
N ASP A 180 10.82 -10.32 15.77
CA ASP A 180 11.40 -9.48 16.82
C ASP A 180 10.37 -9.24 17.95
N ARG A 181 9.10 -8.99 17.60
CA ARG A 181 8.01 -8.88 18.58
C ARG A 181 7.78 -10.20 19.34
N GLU A 182 7.82 -11.33 18.66
CA GLU A 182 7.67 -12.63 19.31
C GLU A 182 8.81 -12.87 20.30
N ALA A 183 10.05 -12.54 19.92
CA ALA A 183 11.20 -12.63 20.82
C ALA A 183 11.08 -11.68 22.03
N GLU A 184 10.50 -10.49 21.86
CA GLU A 184 10.17 -9.59 22.98
C GLU A 184 9.14 -10.21 23.92
N ILE A 185 8.13 -10.91 23.40
CA ILE A 185 7.11 -11.61 24.18
C ILE A 185 7.72 -12.80 24.93
N ASP A 186 8.54 -13.62 24.26
CA ASP A 186 9.22 -14.78 24.86
C ASP A 186 10.19 -14.37 25.97
N ALA A 187 10.86 -13.22 25.80
CA ALA A 187 11.80 -12.67 26.79
C ALA A 187 11.09 -11.89 27.92
N PHE A 188 9.79 -11.66 27.82
CA PHE A 188 9.04 -10.91 28.84
C PHE A 188 8.91 -11.76 30.11
N ILE A 189 9.47 -11.27 31.21
CA ILE A 189 9.31 -11.85 32.53
C ILE A 189 8.19 -11.07 33.25
N PRO A 190 7.00 -11.66 33.46
CA PRO A 190 5.92 -11.00 34.18
C PRO A 190 6.34 -10.67 35.61
N VAL A 191 5.91 -9.51 36.08
CA VAL A 191 6.09 -9.08 37.47
C VAL A 191 4.71 -8.88 38.07
N ASP A 192 4.45 -9.55 39.19
CA ASP A 192 3.23 -9.36 39.94
C ASP A 192 3.25 -8.00 40.64
N TYR A 193 2.13 -7.28 40.55
CA TYR A 193 1.93 -6.02 41.26
C TYR A 193 0.45 -5.87 41.61
N PHE A 194 0.19 -5.07 42.62
CA PHE A 194 -1.14 -4.68 43.03
C PHE A 194 -1.38 -3.22 42.66
N ASN A 195 -2.62 -2.91 42.29
CA ASN A 195 -3.14 -1.55 42.31
C ASN A 195 -4.14 -1.46 43.48
N VAL A 196 -4.13 -0.33 44.19
CA VAL A 196 -5.11 -0.07 45.25
C VAL A 196 -6.02 1.06 44.80
N GLU A 197 -7.33 0.83 44.91
CA GLU A 197 -8.37 1.79 44.57
C GLU A 197 -9.26 2.02 45.79
N ALA A 198 -9.58 3.29 46.06
CA ALA A 198 -10.57 3.69 47.05
C ALA A 198 -11.86 4.08 46.33
N ILE A 199 -12.94 3.33 46.61
CA ILE A 199 -14.29 3.63 46.10
C ILE A 199 -14.90 4.65 47.06
N ILE A 200 -15.03 5.90 46.63
CA ILE A 200 -15.55 7.00 47.47
C ILE A 200 -17.08 7.03 47.38
N ASN A 201 -17.62 6.87 46.17
CA ASN A 201 -19.03 6.70 45.86
C ASN A 201 -19.18 6.04 44.47
N ASP A 202 -20.41 5.89 43.96
CA ASP A 202 -20.69 5.25 42.67
C ASP A 202 -20.05 5.95 41.45
N GLU A 203 -19.61 7.21 41.60
CA GLU A 203 -19.09 8.04 40.51
C GLU A 203 -17.58 8.33 40.62
N VAL A 204 -16.99 8.17 41.81
CA VAL A 204 -15.62 8.60 42.09
C VAL A 204 -14.81 7.46 42.70
N THR A 205 -13.78 7.05 41.96
CA THR A 205 -12.71 6.17 42.44
C THR A 205 -11.39 6.92 42.49
N ALA A 206 -10.62 6.71 43.55
CA ALA A 206 -9.27 7.24 43.68
C ALA A 206 -8.26 6.09 43.58
N LYS A 207 -7.22 6.26 42.76
CA LYS A 207 -6.14 5.28 42.63
C LYS A 207 -4.94 5.68 43.47
N TYR A 208 -4.30 4.71 44.10
CA TYR A 208 -3.08 4.94 44.87
C TYR A 208 -1.96 5.46 43.98
N TYR A 209 -1.23 6.47 44.48
CA TYR A 209 -0.03 7.00 43.86
C TYR A 209 1.18 6.56 44.70
N ASN A 210 2.06 5.76 44.13
CA ASN A 210 3.30 5.31 44.74
C ASN A 210 4.44 6.32 44.47
N PRO A 211 4.83 7.15 45.45
CA PRO A 211 5.90 8.14 45.27
C PRO A 211 7.30 7.51 45.14
N LYS A 212 7.46 6.24 45.53
CA LYS A 212 8.74 5.50 45.50
C LYS A 212 8.96 4.74 44.17
N SER A 213 7.92 4.60 43.34
CA SER A 213 8.00 3.86 42.09
C SER A 213 8.76 4.64 41.02
N ALA A 214 9.61 3.94 40.25
CA ALA A 214 10.28 4.53 39.08
C ALA A 214 9.23 5.05 38.07
N GLU A 215 9.57 6.13 37.35
CA GLU A 215 8.65 7.00 36.58
C GLU A 215 7.58 6.32 35.71
N LYS A 216 7.76 5.05 35.30
CA LYS A 216 6.83 4.35 34.43
C LYS A 216 5.61 3.73 35.11
N ASN A 217 5.62 3.48 36.43
CA ASN A 217 4.57 2.66 37.07
C ASN A 217 4.12 3.23 38.43
N LYS A 218 3.63 4.47 38.42
CA LYS A 218 3.28 5.22 39.64
C LYS A 218 2.06 4.69 40.40
N GLU A 219 1.35 3.69 39.88
CA GLU A 219 0.20 3.05 40.56
C GLU A 219 0.57 1.70 41.21
N TRP A 220 1.76 1.15 40.89
CA TRP A 220 2.11 -0.21 41.29
C TRP A 220 2.55 -0.29 42.76
N ILE A 221 2.11 -1.36 43.42
CA ILE A 221 2.57 -1.79 44.74
C ILE A 221 3.10 -3.22 44.61
N MET A 222 4.32 -3.47 45.07
CA MET A 222 4.89 -4.82 44.98
C MET A 222 4.23 -5.76 46.01
N PRO A 223 4.15 -7.08 45.75
CA PRO A 223 3.49 -8.03 46.65
C PRO A 223 4.01 -8.03 48.09
N ASN A 224 5.28 -7.69 48.30
CA ASN A 224 5.89 -7.60 49.63
C ASN A 224 5.59 -6.27 50.36
N GLU A 225 5.04 -5.27 49.67
CA GLU A 225 4.74 -3.94 50.22
C GLU A 225 3.25 -3.74 50.50
N ILE A 226 2.38 -4.62 49.98
CA ILE A 226 0.93 -4.41 49.97
C ILE A 226 0.33 -4.30 51.37
N GLU A 227 0.76 -5.13 52.32
CA GLU A 227 0.21 -5.11 53.69
C GLU A 227 0.54 -3.79 54.41
N GLU A 228 1.78 -3.29 54.25
CA GLU A 228 2.21 -2.01 54.82
C GLU A 228 1.44 -0.85 54.20
N VAL A 229 1.38 -0.80 52.86
CA VAL A 229 0.68 0.26 52.13
C VAL A 229 -0.81 0.25 52.48
N PHE A 230 -1.47 -0.90 52.45
CA PHE A 230 -2.90 -1.01 52.75
C PHE A 230 -3.23 -0.61 54.20
N SER A 231 -2.36 -0.96 55.15
CA SER A 231 -2.53 -0.58 56.56
C SER A 231 -2.38 0.94 56.79
N ALA A 232 -1.56 1.62 55.98
CA ALA A 232 -1.40 3.08 56.05
C ALA A 232 -2.57 3.84 55.40
N LEU A 233 -3.31 3.21 54.49
CA LEU A 233 -4.42 3.81 53.76
C LEU A 233 -5.72 3.71 54.56
N ASN A 234 -5.85 4.54 55.59
CA ASN A 234 -7.05 4.64 56.42
C ASN A 234 -7.52 6.09 56.56
N GLY A 235 -8.83 6.29 56.59
CA GLY A 235 -9.46 7.59 56.86
C GLY A 235 -10.02 8.30 55.61
N PRO A 236 -10.54 9.53 55.78
CA PRO A 236 -11.16 10.28 54.71
C PRO A 236 -10.12 10.79 53.70
N LEU A 237 -10.44 10.71 52.41
CA LEU A 237 -9.65 11.33 51.36
C LEU A 237 -10.01 12.81 51.22
N THR A 238 -9.00 13.65 51.00
CA THR A 238 -9.18 15.08 50.72
C THR A 238 -8.62 15.40 49.33
N VAL A 239 -9.30 16.29 48.62
CA VAL A 239 -8.86 16.72 47.29
C VAL A 239 -7.78 17.77 47.45
N ASP A 240 -6.57 17.47 46.98
CA ASP A 240 -5.43 18.38 47.02
C ASP A 240 -5.43 19.38 45.85
N GLU A 241 -5.64 18.89 44.62
CA GLU A 241 -5.65 19.71 43.40
C GLU A 241 -6.77 19.28 42.44
N VAL A 242 -7.46 20.25 41.83
CA VAL A 242 -8.39 20.01 40.71
C VAL A 242 -7.87 20.71 39.46
N LYS A 243 -7.44 19.93 38.48
CA LYS A 243 -6.95 20.45 37.20
C LYS A 243 -8.00 20.33 36.10
N VAL A 244 -8.62 21.45 35.77
CA VAL A 244 -9.55 21.55 34.63
C VAL A 244 -8.79 21.99 33.39
N SER A 245 -8.87 21.21 32.31
CA SER A 245 -8.28 21.58 31.02
C SER A 245 -9.31 21.49 29.90
N ARG A 246 -9.30 22.46 28.99
CA ARG A 246 -10.12 22.43 27.78
C ARG A 246 -9.29 21.86 26.63
N ARG A 247 -9.64 20.67 26.15
CA ARG A 247 -9.09 20.11 24.91
C ARG A 247 -10.02 20.45 23.75
N LYS A 248 -9.43 20.81 22.60
CA LYS A 248 -10.16 20.89 21.33
C LYS A 248 -9.81 19.66 20.51
N ASP A 249 -10.83 18.98 20.01
CA ASP A 249 -10.60 17.89 19.07
C ASP A 249 -10.02 18.44 17.77
N ALA A 250 -9.06 17.70 17.22
CA ALA A 250 -8.49 18.03 15.92
C ALA A 250 -9.56 17.87 14.83
N LYS A 251 -9.52 18.75 13.82
CA LYS A 251 -10.38 18.59 12.65
C LYS A 251 -10.08 17.26 11.96
N ARG A 252 -11.12 16.53 11.56
CA ARG A 252 -10.96 15.31 10.76
C ARG A 252 -10.35 15.70 9.40
N THR A 253 -9.23 15.07 9.05
CA THR A 253 -8.61 15.23 7.73
C THR A 253 -9.03 14.09 6.80
N PRO A 254 -9.07 14.30 5.48
CA PRO A 254 -9.29 13.21 4.52
C PRO A 254 -8.33 12.04 4.77
N PHE A 255 -8.83 10.82 4.57
CA PHE A 255 -8.03 9.64 4.81
C PHE A 255 -6.86 9.55 3.83
N LYS A 256 -5.65 9.39 4.37
CA LYS A 256 -4.52 8.81 3.63
C LYS A 256 -4.63 7.28 3.69
N GLN A 257 -4.05 6.58 2.72
CA GLN A 257 -4.18 5.13 2.57
C GLN A 257 -3.91 4.33 3.86
N ALA A 258 -2.82 4.60 4.59
CA ALA A 258 -2.50 3.88 5.82
C ALA A 258 -3.53 4.10 6.93
N VAL A 259 -4.06 5.33 7.05
CA VAL A 259 -5.09 5.66 8.04
C VAL A 259 -6.42 5.01 7.65
N LEU A 260 -6.77 5.04 6.36
CA LEU A 260 -7.96 4.35 5.85
C LEU A 260 -7.94 2.87 6.23
N TYR A 261 -6.82 2.19 5.99
CA TYR A 261 -6.73 0.75 6.23
C TYR A 261 -6.87 0.43 7.71
N LYS A 262 -6.13 1.15 8.57
CA LYS A 262 -6.21 0.95 10.02
C LYS A 262 -7.60 1.24 10.58
N THR A 263 -8.21 2.35 10.17
CA THR A 263 -9.54 2.75 10.64
C THR A 263 -10.63 1.82 10.13
N ALA A 264 -10.58 1.41 8.86
CA ALA A 264 -11.55 0.48 8.29
C ALA A 264 -11.46 -0.91 8.93
N GLU A 265 -10.25 -1.44 9.12
CA GLU A 265 -10.06 -2.74 9.79
C GLU A 265 -10.67 -2.73 11.19
N SER A 266 -10.42 -1.68 11.98
CA SER A 266 -10.96 -1.55 13.34
C SER A 266 -12.49 -1.35 13.39
N SER A 267 -13.09 -0.76 12.35
CA SER A 267 -14.52 -0.43 12.35
C SER A 267 -15.40 -1.47 11.66
N THR A 268 -14.86 -2.20 10.69
CA THR A 268 -15.63 -3.15 9.86
C THR A 268 -15.14 -4.59 9.97
N GLY A 269 -13.98 -4.84 10.59
CA GLY A 269 -13.36 -6.17 10.65
C GLY A 269 -12.89 -6.71 9.29
N LEU A 270 -12.80 -5.85 8.27
CA LEU A 270 -12.37 -6.25 6.92
C LEU A 270 -10.85 -6.31 6.85
N SER A 271 -10.33 -7.30 6.12
CA SER A 271 -8.89 -7.38 5.84
C SER A 271 -8.42 -6.22 4.95
N SER A 272 -7.14 -5.86 5.06
CA SER A 272 -6.50 -4.86 4.18
C SER A 272 -6.71 -5.14 2.68
N ARG A 273 -6.77 -6.42 2.27
CA ARG A 273 -7.04 -6.81 0.88
C ARG A 273 -8.47 -6.48 0.44
N GLN A 274 -9.46 -6.72 1.30
CA GLN A 274 -10.86 -6.40 1.02
C GLN A 274 -11.04 -4.88 0.94
N ILE A 275 -10.43 -4.13 1.86
CA ILE A 275 -10.46 -2.66 1.87
C ILE A 275 -9.84 -2.10 0.59
N GLN A 276 -8.67 -2.59 0.17
CA GLN A 276 -8.04 -2.16 -1.08
C GLN A 276 -8.92 -2.44 -2.30
N SER A 277 -9.50 -3.64 -2.36
CA SER A 277 -10.41 -4.04 -3.45
C SER A 277 -11.64 -3.13 -3.54
N ALA A 278 -12.24 -2.80 -2.39
CA ALA A 278 -13.38 -1.89 -2.33
C ALA A 278 -12.98 -0.47 -2.77
N ALA A 279 -11.85 0.05 -2.28
CA ALA A 279 -11.35 1.37 -2.67
C ALA A 279 -11.06 1.46 -4.18
N GLN A 280 -10.46 0.41 -4.76
CA GLN A 280 -10.21 0.34 -6.21
C GLN A 280 -11.53 0.40 -7.00
N ARG A 281 -12.53 -0.38 -6.59
CA ARG A 281 -13.85 -0.39 -7.24
C ARG A 281 -14.54 0.96 -7.18
N LEU A 282 -14.48 1.65 -6.04
CA LEU A 282 -15.02 3.00 -5.88
C LEU A 282 -14.31 4.00 -6.80
N TYR A 283 -12.98 3.95 -6.86
CA TYR A 283 -12.20 4.80 -7.76
C TYR A 283 -12.51 4.55 -9.23
N GLU A 284 -12.69 3.28 -9.62
CA GLU A 284 -13.01 2.88 -11.00
C GLU A 284 -14.47 3.13 -11.41
N GLY A 285 -15.32 3.66 -10.52
CA GLY A 285 -16.72 3.96 -10.79
C GLY A 285 -17.64 2.75 -10.78
N PHE A 286 -17.30 1.70 -10.01
CA PHE A 286 -18.15 0.53 -9.86
C PHE A 286 -19.32 0.86 -8.92
N GLY A 287 -20.54 0.94 -9.46
CA GLY A 287 -21.76 1.21 -8.68
C GLY A 287 -22.68 2.31 -9.24
N ASP A 288 -22.24 3.04 -10.26
CA ASP A 288 -23.04 4.01 -11.03
C ASP A 288 -23.55 3.45 -12.36
#